data_AF-R0K8X6-F1
#
_entry.id   AF-R0K8X6-F1
#
_cell.length_a   1.000
_cell.length_b   1.000
_cell.length_c   1.000
_cell.angle_alpha   90.00
_cell.angle_beta   90.00
_cell.angle_gamma   90.00
#
_symmetry.space_group_name_H-M   'P 1'
#
loop_
_entity.id
_entity.type
_entity.pdbx_description
1 polymer ?
#
loop_
_entity_poly.entity_id
_entity_poly.type
_entity_poly.pdbx_seq_one_letter_code
_entity_poly.pdbx_strand_id
1 'polypeptide(L)'
;METCSAAGEPAAADDLCLEQSMKCSHCQEPGATLGCYNKGCSFRYHYPCAIDADCLLNEENFSVRCPKHKNKMVKGSLSTEQSERG
;
A
#
# COMPACT_ATOMS: atom_id res chain seq x y z
N MET A 1 -6.90 16.59 51.94
CA MET A 1 -6.21 17.42 50.93
C MET A 1 -5.16 16.49 50.35
N GLU A 2 -5.26 16.00 49.13
CA GLU A 2 -5.34 16.71 47.86
C GLU A 2 -6.53 16.19 47.03
N THR A 3 -7.58 16.99 46.79
CA THR A 3 -7.77 17.88 45.64
C THR A 3 -7.49 17.26 44.28
N CYS A 4 -8.59 17.22 43.50
CA CYS A 4 -8.73 16.96 42.07
C CYS A 4 -7.49 17.18 41.19
N SER A 5 -7.33 16.31 40.19
CA SER A 5 -6.94 16.62 38.80
C SER A 5 -6.73 15.29 38.08
N ALA A 6 -7.18 15.05 36.86
CA ALA A 6 -8.00 15.82 35.95
C ALA A 6 -8.43 14.81 34.87
N ALA A 7 -9.62 15.06 34.31
CA ALA A 7 -9.98 14.95 32.90
C ALA A 7 -9.52 13.71 32.10
N GLY A 8 -10.54 13.04 31.55
CA GLY A 8 -10.45 11.85 30.74
C GLY A 8 -9.48 11.90 29.58
N GLU A 9 -9.16 10.69 29.16
CA GLU A 9 -8.40 10.33 27.98
C GLU A 9 -8.62 11.30 26.82
N PRO A 10 -7.54 11.86 26.22
CA PRO A 10 -7.66 12.43 24.91
C PRO A 10 -7.94 11.27 23.95
N ALA A 11 -9.23 11.04 23.66
CA ALA A 11 -9.65 10.41 22.44
C ALA A 11 -9.17 11.30 21.29
N ALA A 12 -7.88 11.16 20.96
CA ALA A 12 -7.24 11.73 19.80
C ALA A 12 -7.87 11.08 18.56
N ALA A 13 -9.02 11.60 18.16
CA ALA A 13 -9.78 11.17 17.01
C ALA A 13 -10.48 12.38 16.37
N ASP A 14 -9.78 13.50 16.23
CA ASP A 14 -10.31 14.67 15.51
C ASP A 14 -9.23 15.43 14.71
N ASP A 15 -8.50 14.72 13.83
CA ASP A 15 -7.86 15.37 12.67
C ASP A 15 -7.71 14.36 11.51
N LEU A 16 -8.24 14.75 10.34
CA LEU A 16 -8.15 14.09 9.02
C LEU A 16 -9.20 13.02 8.63
N CYS A 17 -10.45 13.46 8.47
CA CYS A 17 -11.57 12.73 7.87
C CYS A 17 -11.44 12.43 6.35
N LEU A 18 -10.26 12.14 5.79
CA LEU A 18 -10.11 11.69 4.37
C LEU A 18 -8.94 10.74 4.10
N GLU A 19 -8.13 10.34 5.09
CA GLU A 19 -7.20 9.20 4.95
C GLU A 19 -7.99 7.90 5.12
N GLN A 20 -8.86 7.61 4.16
CA GLN A 20 -9.61 6.37 4.07
C GLN A 20 -8.63 5.19 4.05
N SER A 21 -8.29 4.65 5.23
CA SER A 21 -7.68 3.33 5.47
C SER A 21 -7.02 2.76 4.21
N MET A 22 -5.90 3.35 3.79
CA MET A 22 -5.10 2.85 2.69
C MET A 22 -4.37 1.60 3.20
N LYS A 23 -5.13 0.53 3.44
CA LYS A 23 -4.62 -0.73 3.94
C LYS A 23 -3.97 -1.47 2.79
N CYS A 24 -2.76 -1.94 3.02
CA CYS A 24 -2.06 -2.77 2.05
C CYS A 24 -2.86 -4.05 1.81
N SER A 25 -3.20 -4.37 0.56
CA SER A 25 -3.93 -5.60 0.26
C SER A 25 -3.08 -6.86 0.44
N HIS A 26 -1.77 -6.72 0.65
CA HIS A 26 -0.84 -7.81 0.96
C HIS A 26 -0.67 -8.01 2.48
N CYS A 27 -0.16 -7.01 3.21
CA CYS A 27 0.09 -7.12 4.66
C CYS A 27 -1.06 -6.63 5.56
N GLN A 28 -2.12 -6.03 4.99
CA GLN A 28 -3.30 -5.49 5.70
C GLN A 28 -3.01 -4.33 6.66
N GLU A 29 -1.77 -3.83 6.71
CA GLU A 29 -1.38 -2.69 7.54
C GLU A 29 -1.71 -1.35 6.85
N PRO A 30 -2.00 -0.30 7.64
CA PRO A 30 -2.15 1.06 7.12
C PRO A 30 -0.81 1.62 6.63
N GLY A 31 -0.87 2.61 5.71
CA GLY A 31 0.33 3.27 5.16
C GLY A 31 0.65 2.91 3.71
N ALA A 32 -0.22 2.15 3.04
CA ALA A 32 -0.02 1.77 1.64
C ALA A 32 -0.30 2.94 0.70
N THR A 33 0.74 3.54 0.15
CA THR A 33 0.61 4.71 -0.76
C THR A 33 0.53 4.34 -2.24
N LEU A 34 0.89 3.10 -2.63
CA LEU A 34 0.85 2.71 -4.04
C LEU A 34 -0.53 2.17 -4.44
N GLY A 35 -1.29 2.97 -5.16
CA GLY A 35 -2.59 2.60 -5.73
C GLY A 35 -2.46 2.08 -7.16
N CYS A 36 -3.24 1.05 -7.50
CA CYS A 36 -3.30 0.55 -8.87
C CYS A 36 -3.71 1.64 -9.89
N TYR A 37 -2.97 1.75 -10.99
CA TYR A 37 -3.19 2.70 -12.09
C TYR A 37 -4.54 2.54 -12.80
N ASN A 38 -5.19 1.38 -12.69
CA ASN A 38 -6.48 1.15 -13.34
C ASN A 38 -7.59 1.97 -12.67
N LYS A 39 -8.33 2.76 -13.46
CA LYS A 39 -9.46 3.56 -12.96
C LYS A 39 -10.49 2.69 -12.24
N GLY A 40 -10.88 3.09 -11.03
CA GLY A 40 -11.84 2.35 -10.19
C GLY A 40 -11.22 1.17 -9.42
N CYS A 41 -9.91 0.97 -9.49
CA CYS A 41 -9.23 -0.02 -8.67
C CYS A 41 -8.90 0.55 -7.30
N SER A 42 -9.45 -0.03 -6.23
CA SER A 42 -9.17 0.35 -4.84
C SER A 42 -8.01 -0.42 -4.22
N PHE A 43 -7.34 -1.29 -4.98
CA PHE A 43 -6.18 -2.04 -4.50
C PHE A 43 -4.99 -1.11 -4.24
N ARG A 44 -4.47 -1.18 -3.02
CA ARG A 44 -3.36 -0.39 -2.51
C ARG A 44 -2.32 -1.32 -1.90
N TYR A 45 -1.05 -1.01 -2.12
CA TYR A 45 0.07 -1.82 -1.64
C TYR A 45 1.20 -0.91 -1.15
N HIS A 46 2.05 -1.43 -0.25
CA HIS A 46 3.38 -0.86 -0.09
C HIS A 46 4.23 -1.18 -1.31
N TYR A 47 5.27 -0.39 -1.57
CA TYR A 47 6.27 -0.70 -2.60
C TYR A 47 6.83 -2.13 -2.49
N PRO A 48 7.38 -2.57 -1.33
CA PRO A 48 7.84 -3.95 -1.18
C PRO A 48 6.70 -4.96 -1.36
N CYS A 49 5.55 -4.72 -0.72
CA CYS A 49 4.39 -5.61 -0.84
C CYS A 49 3.86 -5.75 -2.28
N ALA A 50 4.00 -4.73 -3.12
CA ALA A 50 3.60 -4.81 -4.52
C ALA A 50 4.53 -5.77 -5.28
N ILE A 51 5.83 -5.78 -4.96
CA ILE A 51 6.81 -6.71 -5.51
C ILE A 51 6.47 -8.15 -5.06
N ASP A 52 6.25 -8.36 -3.76
CA ASP A 52 5.88 -9.68 -3.21
C ASP A 52 4.55 -10.20 -3.77
N ALA A 53 3.56 -9.32 -3.94
CA ALA A 53 2.24 -9.65 -4.49
C ALA A 53 2.22 -9.79 -6.02
N ASP A 54 3.38 -9.85 -6.68
CA ASP A 54 3.55 -9.96 -8.13
C ASP A 54 2.84 -8.83 -8.91
N CYS A 55 2.73 -7.64 -8.31
CA CYS A 55 2.20 -6.46 -9.00
C CYS A 55 3.18 -5.97 -10.08
N LEU A 56 2.65 -5.32 -11.12
CA LEU A 56 3.46 -4.72 -12.17
C LEU A 56 3.77 -3.26 -11.80
N LEU A 57 5.01 -3.01 -11.41
CA LEU A 57 5.54 -1.69 -11.10
C LEU A 57 6.26 -1.15 -12.34
N ASN A 58 5.89 0.04 -12.80
CA ASN A 58 6.50 0.70 -13.94
C ASN A 58 7.32 1.89 -13.45
N GLU A 59 8.64 1.72 -13.30
CA GLU A 59 9.54 2.74 -12.77
C GLU A 59 9.62 3.99 -13.65
N GLU A 60 9.49 3.83 -14.97
CA GLU A 60 9.49 4.95 -15.94
C GLU A 60 8.30 5.91 -15.75
N ASN A 61 7.19 5.41 -15.19
CA ASN A 61 5.94 6.17 -15.04
C ASN A 61 5.41 6.12 -13.61
N PHE A 62 6.21 5.63 -12.67
CA PHE A 62 5.86 5.37 -11.27
C PHE A 62 4.46 4.77 -11.07
N SER A 63 4.05 3.88 -11.98
CA SER A 63 2.69 3.33 -12.04
C SER A 63 2.67 1.89 -11.55
N VAL A 64 1.80 1.55 -10.59
CA VAL A 64 1.61 0.15 -10.15
C VAL A 64 0.34 -0.43 -10.74
N ARG A 65 0.33 -1.71 -11.14
CA ARG A 65 -0.87 -2.46 -11.51
C ARG A 65 -0.96 -3.71 -10.67
N CYS A 66 -2.07 -3.88 -9.97
CA CYS A 66 -2.32 -5.08 -9.16
C CYS A 66 -2.35 -6.34 -10.05
N PRO A 67 -2.15 -7.54 -9.50
CA PRO A 67 -2.18 -8.79 -10.27
C PRO A 67 -3.49 -8.96 -11.07
N LYS A 68 -4.61 -8.40 -10.61
CA LYS A 68 -5.87 -8.40 -11.38
C LYS A 68 -5.83 -7.55 -12.66
N HIS A 69 -4.98 -6.52 -12.71
CA HIS A 69 -4.86 -5.59 -13.83
C HIS A 69 -3.49 -5.61 -14.53
N LYS A 70 -2.57 -6.49 -14.11
CA LYS A 70 -1.25 -6.72 -14.71
C LYS A 70 -1.35 -7.34 -16.13
N ASN A 71 -2.38 -8.13 -16.41
CA ASN A 71 -2.48 -8.97 -17.62
C ASN A 71 -2.77 -8.24 -18.95
N LYS A 72 -2.75 -6.89 -18.94
CA LYS A 72 -3.15 -6.06 -20.10
C LYS A 72 -1.98 -5.27 -20.70
N MET A 73 -0.81 -5.31 -20.06
CA MET A 73 0.44 -4.86 -20.64
C MET A 73 1.24 -6.11 -21.01
N VAL A 74 1.50 -6.22 -22.30
CA VAL A 74 2.38 -7.19 -22.92
C VAL A 74 3.68 -7.35 -22.12
N LYS A 75 4.07 -8.61 -21.90
CA LYS A 75 5.33 -9.11 -21.35
C LYS A 75 6.47 -8.07 -21.27
N GLY A 76 6.89 -7.74 -20.05
CA GLY A 76 8.02 -6.87 -19.73
C GLY A 76 7.65 -6.14 -18.43
N SER A 77 8.00 -6.62 -17.25
CA SER A 77 9.36 -6.88 -16.79
C SER A 77 9.39 -8.10 -15.86
N LEU A 78 10.32 -9.00 -16.13
CA LEU A 78 10.63 -10.16 -15.31
C LEU A 78 11.46 -9.69 -14.11
N SER A 79 10.85 -9.55 -12.93
CA SER A 79 11.61 -9.70 -11.69
C SER A 79 11.66 -11.19 -11.39
N THR A 80 12.71 -11.83 -11.87
CA THR A 80 13.21 -13.04 -11.23
C THR A 80 14.70 -12.79 -11.05
N GLU A 81 15.02 -12.36 -9.83
CA GLU A 81 16.33 -12.54 -9.24
C GLU A 81 16.74 -14.01 -9.46
N GLN A 82 17.61 -14.26 -10.43
CA GLN A 82 18.27 -15.55 -10.56
C GLN A 82 19.32 -15.59 -9.45
N SER A 83 18.91 -16.21 -8.35
CA SER A 83 19.79 -16.78 -7.35
C SER A 83 20.70 -17.80 -8.03
N GLU A 84 21.83 -17.35 -8.57
CA GLU A 84 22.87 -18.23 -9.09
C GLU A 84 23.89 -18.41 -7.97
N ARG A 85 23.63 -19.38 -7.09
CA ARG A 85 24.70 -19.97 -6.26
C ARG A 85 25.73 -20.57 -7.22
N GLY A 86 26.91 -19.98 -7.28
CA GLY A 86 28.13 -20.54 -7.87
C GLY A 86 29.31 -20.22 -6.98
#